data_AF-A0A3D0YTN6-F1
#
_entry.id   AF-A0A3D0YTN6-F1
#
_cell.length_a   1.000
_cell.length_b   1.000
_cell.length_c   1.000
_cell.angle_alpha   90.00
_cell.angle_beta   90.00
_cell.angle_gamma   90.00
#
_symmetry.space_group_name_H-M   'P 1'
#
loop_
_entity.id
_entity.type
_entity.pdbx_description
1 polymer ?
#
loop_
_entity_poly.entity_id
_entity_poly.type
_entity_poly.pdbx_seq_one_letter_code
_entity_poly.pdbx_strand_id
1 'polypeptide(L)'
;MKKMLIMLIIIVGIYGLYRLANQDAPVQVNVDAPVQTPPKDESTSKSVILSEEIKRRLYVADIVADGVMIPDVFTLKVGQPVRLEINPKVDVSGCMNTILISELFDPFPDDAPLVEKDKQIVMEFTPKKIGTYYLTCVMGVPWGTIEVKG
;
A
#
# COMPACT_ATOMS: atom_id res chain seq x y z
N MET A 1 -38.12 22.89 2.41
CA MET A 1 -36.97 23.22 1.54
C MET A 1 -35.99 24.25 2.13
N LYS A 2 -36.45 25.26 2.88
CA LYS A 2 -35.58 26.33 3.46
C LYS A 2 -34.54 25.86 4.51
N LYS A 3 -34.79 24.73 5.20
CA LYS A 3 -33.87 24.19 6.22
C LYS A 3 -32.63 23.48 5.64
N MET A 4 -32.71 22.97 4.41
CA MET A 4 -31.59 22.27 3.76
C MET A 4 -30.56 23.25 3.18
N LEU A 5 -31.00 24.45 2.77
CA LEU A 5 -30.13 25.51 2.28
C LEU A 5 -29.31 26.17 3.41
N ILE A 6 -29.87 26.26 4.63
CA ILE A 6 -29.17 26.82 5.79
C ILE A 6 -28.04 25.90 6.27
N MET A 7 -28.22 24.59 6.18
CA MET A 7 -27.22 23.61 6.62
C MET A 7 -26.01 23.57 5.68
N LEU A 8 -26.22 23.77 4.38
CA LEU A 8 -25.15 23.82 3.38
C LEU A 8 -24.29 25.10 3.52
N ILE A 9 -24.89 26.22 3.92
CA ILE A 9 -24.17 27.47 4.20
C ILE A 9 -23.25 27.34 5.43
N ILE A 10 -23.69 26.59 6.46
CA ILE A 10 -22.88 26.38 7.68
C ILE A 10 -21.66 25.50 7.38
N ILE A 11 -21.81 24.44 6.58
CA ILE A 11 -20.70 23.53 6.23
C ILE A 11 -19.64 24.25 5.36
N VAL A 12 -20.07 25.04 4.37
CA VAL A 12 -19.15 25.84 3.54
C VAL A 12 -18.48 26.96 4.36
N GLY A 13 -19.19 27.57 5.31
CA GLY A 13 -18.63 28.59 6.20
C GLY A 13 -17.53 28.06 7.11
N ILE A 14 -17.70 26.86 7.68
CA ILE A 14 -16.69 26.21 8.53
C ILE A 14 -15.45 25.83 7.71
N TYR A 15 -15.62 25.29 6.50
CA TYR A 15 -14.49 24.95 5.61
C TYR A 15 -13.72 26.19 5.11
N GLY A 16 -14.41 27.32 4.88
CA GLY A 16 -13.77 28.58 4.48
C GLY A 16 -12.94 29.22 5.61
N LEU A 17 -13.41 29.17 6.86
CA LEU A 17 -12.67 29.64 8.03
C LEU A 17 -11.40 28.82 8.30
N TYR A 18 -11.43 27.52 8.04
CA TYR A 18 -10.26 26.64 8.19
C TYR A 18 -9.14 26.99 7.20
N ARG A 19 -9.48 27.49 6.00
CA ARG A 19 -8.51 27.93 4.98
C ARG A 19 -7.90 29.31 5.26
N LEU A 20 -8.57 30.20 5.99
CA LEU A 20 -8.02 31.52 6.36
C LEU A 20 -7.04 31.45 7.55
N ALA A 21 -7.26 30.55 8.51
CA ALA A 21 -6.37 30.41 9.66
C ALA A 21 -5.02 29.76 9.31
N ASN A 22 -4.90 29.16 8.13
CA ASN A 22 -3.73 28.43 7.69
C ASN A 22 -3.12 29.03 6.40
N GLN A 23 -3.21 30.36 6.28
CA GLN A 23 -2.54 31.12 5.23
C GLN A 23 -1.22 31.63 5.79
N ASP A 24 -0.14 30.97 5.37
CA ASP A 24 1.24 31.30 5.72
C ASP A 24 1.52 32.79 5.48
N ALA A 25 1.96 33.47 6.53
CA ALA A 25 2.35 34.88 6.45
C ALA A 25 3.54 35.05 5.48
N PRO A 26 3.59 36.15 4.69
CA PRO A 26 4.72 36.44 3.85
C PRO A 26 5.93 36.82 4.71
N VAL A 27 6.99 36.01 4.67
CA VAL A 27 8.28 36.33 5.28
C VAL A 27 8.91 37.50 4.53
N GLN A 28 9.05 38.64 5.20
CA GLN A 28 9.79 39.81 4.71
C GLN A 28 11.23 39.72 5.19
N VAL A 29 12.18 39.57 4.26
CA VAL A 29 13.62 39.56 4.55
C VAL A 29 14.17 40.98 4.38
N ASN A 30 14.68 41.57 5.46
CA ASN A 30 15.35 42.87 5.46
C ASN A 30 16.86 42.68 5.14
N VAL A 31 17.42 43.51 4.25
CA VAL A 31 18.66 43.27 3.50
C VAL A 31 19.89 44.02 4.03
N ASP A 32 19.78 44.70 5.19
CA ASP A 32 20.84 45.61 5.66
C ASP A 32 21.71 45.07 6.82
N ALA A 33 21.76 43.75 7.02
CA ALA A 33 22.71 43.14 7.96
C ALA A 33 24.00 42.69 7.23
N PRO A 34 25.21 43.06 7.73
CA PRO A 34 26.47 42.77 7.06
C PRO A 34 26.84 41.27 7.08
N VAL A 35 26.71 40.66 5.90
CA VAL A 35 27.63 39.74 5.20
C VAL A 35 28.60 38.93 6.06
N GLN A 36 28.28 37.64 6.22
CA GLN A 36 29.28 36.56 6.11
C GLN A 36 28.95 35.78 4.84
N THR A 37 29.92 35.58 3.94
CA THR A 37 29.77 34.90 2.63
C THR A 37 30.98 33.99 2.36
N PRO A 38 30.93 32.98 1.45
CA PRO A 38 30.34 31.63 1.54
C PRO A 38 31.42 30.60 1.02
N PRO A 39 31.19 29.41 0.40
CA PRO A 39 30.04 28.51 0.27
C PRO A 39 30.37 27.01 0.54
N LYS A 40 29.40 26.22 1.03
CA LYS A 40 28.97 24.95 0.41
C LYS A 40 27.81 24.33 1.18
N ASP A 41 26.78 24.01 0.40
CA ASP A 41 25.67 23.13 0.72
C ASP A 41 26.09 21.93 1.60
N GLU A 42 25.73 21.94 2.88
CA GLU A 42 25.87 20.78 3.76
C GLU A 42 24.71 20.70 4.76
N SER A 43 23.49 20.87 4.26
CA SER A 43 22.31 20.38 4.96
C SER A 43 21.19 20.14 3.96
N THR A 44 20.55 18.98 4.02
CA THR A 44 19.36 18.60 3.23
C THR A 44 19.57 18.13 1.78
N SER A 45 20.79 17.78 1.37
CA SER A 45 21.00 16.85 0.22
C SER A 45 21.00 15.37 0.67
N LYS A 46 21.15 15.12 1.98
CA LYS A 46 21.27 13.76 2.56
C LYS A 46 19.96 12.99 2.68
N SER A 47 18.79 13.64 2.55
CA SER A 47 17.51 12.94 2.43
C SER A 47 17.26 12.37 1.03
N VAL A 48 18.09 12.75 0.05
CA VAL A 48 17.88 12.45 -1.37
C VAL A 48 18.64 11.20 -1.85
N ILE A 49 19.53 10.61 -1.03
CA ILE A 49 20.34 9.45 -1.44
C ILE A 49 20.32 8.37 -0.34
N LEU A 50 19.82 7.17 -0.67
CA LEU A 50 19.69 5.96 0.17
C LEU A 50 18.37 5.75 0.96
N SER A 51 17.23 6.08 0.37
CA SER A 51 16.23 5.02 0.21
C SER A 51 16.86 3.94 -0.69
N GLU A 52 17.75 3.11 -0.15
CA GLU A 52 18.12 1.89 -0.84
C GLU A 52 16.80 1.22 -1.19
N GLU A 53 16.57 0.99 -2.48
CA GLU A 53 15.49 0.18 -3.00
C GLU A 53 15.24 -0.96 -2.00
N ILE A 54 14.16 -0.89 -1.20
CA ILE A 54 13.92 -1.90 -0.17
C ILE A 54 13.90 -3.22 -0.92
N LYS A 55 14.98 -4.00 -0.79
CA LYS A 55 15.21 -5.19 -1.59
C LYS A 55 14.21 -6.24 -1.14
N ARG A 56 13.03 -6.17 -1.73
CA ARG A 56 11.95 -7.10 -1.47
C ARG A 56 12.36 -8.45 -2.04
N ARG A 57 12.08 -9.49 -1.27
CA ARG A 57 12.16 -10.85 -1.79
C ARG A 57 10.95 -11.07 -2.71
N LEU A 58 11.22 -11.33 -3.98
CA LEU A 58 10.20 -11.62 -4.98
C LEU A 58 9.80 -13.10 -4.91
N TYR A 59 8.50 -13.35 -4.89
CA TYR A 59 7.88 -14.65 -5.13
C TYR A 59 6.87 -14.51 -6.26
N VAL A 60 6.78 -15.53 -7.11
CA VAL A 60 5.88 -15.55 -8.26
C VAL A 60 5.10 -16.86 -8.22
N ALA A 61 3.81 -16.78 -8.51
CA ALA A 61 2.95 -17.93 -8.73
C ALA A 61 2.03 -17.70 -9.93
N ASP A 62 1.62 -18.80 -10.54
CA ASP A 62 0.64 -18.80 -11.62
C ASP A 62 -0.64 -19.50 -11.14
N ILE A 63 -1.79 -19.02 -11.61
CA ILE A 63 -3.05 -19.76 -11.49
C ILE A 63 -3.34 -20.37 -12.84
N VAL A 64 -3.36 -21.70 -12.90
CA VAL A 64 -3.51 -22.47 -14.14
C VAL A 64 -4.93 -23.03 -14.25
N ALA A 65 -5.18 -23.86 -15.27
CA ALA A 65 -6.45 -24.56 -15.44
C ALA A 65 -6.89 -25.27 -14.15
N ASP A 66 -8.20 -25.39 -13.98
CA ASP A 66 -8.86 -25.91 -12.76
C ASP A 66 -8.68 -25.07 -11.49
N GLY A 67 -8.16 -23.83 -11.62
CA GLY A 67 -8.02 -22.90 -10.48
C GLY A 67 -6.91 -23.29 -9.52
N VAL A 68 -5.93 -24.06 -9.98
CA VAL A 68 -4.78 -24.49 -9.18
C VAL A 68 -3.71 -23.40 -9.16
N MET A 69 -3.23 -23.04 -7.97
CA MET A 69 -2.09 -22.12 -7.80
C MET A 69 -0.77 -22.91 -7.77
N ILE A 70 0.24 -22.45 -8.52
CA ILE A 70 1.55 -23.11 -8.59
C ILE A 70 2.67 -22.06 -8.51
N PRO A 71 3.60 -22.14 -7.53
CA PRO A 71 3.51 -23.00 -6.35
C PRO A 71 2.37 -22.56 -5.42
N ASP A 72 1.85 -23.50 -4.64
CA ASP A 72 0.85 -23.26 -3.59
C ASP A 72 1.47 -23.12 -2.19
N VAL A 73 2.77 -23.36 -2.03
CA VAL A 73 3.48 -23.21 -0.75
C VAL A 73 4.66 -22.26 -0.89
N PHE A 74 4.72 -21.26 -0.01
CA PHE A 74 5.80 -20.27 0.06
C PHE A 74 6.46 -20.29 1.43
N THR A 75 7.79 -20.38 1.48
CA THR A 75 8.54 -20.20 2.74
C THR A 75 9.16 -18.80 2.78
N LEU A 76 8.77 -18.01 3.77
CA LEU A 76 9.21 -16.63 3.98
C LEU A 76 10.05 -16.50 5.26
N LYS A 77 10.82 -15.42 5.36
CA LYS A 77 11.54 -15.04 6.57
C LYS A 77 10.83 -13.91 7.30
N VAL A 78 10.69 -14.01 8.61
CA VAL A 78 10.15 -12.93 9.46
C VAL A 78 10.98 -11.66 9.32
N GLY A 79 10.31 -10.51 9.22
CA GLY A 79 10.95 -9.20 9.08
C GLY A 79 11.55 -8.90 7.71
N GLN A 80 11.54 -9.84 6.75
CA GLN A 80 12.00 -9.60 5.39
C GLN A 80 10.87 -8.99 4.54
N PRO A 81 11.07 -7.84 3.88
CA PRO A 81 10.10 -7.31 2.93
C PRO A 81 9.87 -8.26 1.75
N VAL A 82 8.62 -8.48 1.39
CA VAL A 82 8.18 -9.44 0.37
C VAL A 82 7.37 -8.72 -0.70
N ARG A 83 7.56 -9.16 -1.96
CA ARG A 83 6.67 -8.89 -3.09
C ARG A 83 6.20 -10.23 -3.64
N LEU A 84 4.91 -10.48 -3.58
CA LEU A 84 4.28 -11.66 -4.14
C LEU A 84 3.50 -11.26 -5.39
N GLU A 85 3.85 -11.86 -6.53
CA GLU A 85 3.18 -11.69 -7.80
C GLU A 85 2.41 -12.94 -8.15
N ILE A 86 1.14 -12.79 -8.48
CA ILE A 86 0.28 -13.88 -8.93
C ILE A 86 -0.16 -13.55 -10.35
N ASN A 87 0.09 -14.47 -11.29
CA ASN A 87 -0.28 -14.31 -12.70
C ASN A 87 -1.37 -15.32 -13.07
N PRO A 88 -2.63 -14.91 -13.11
CA PRO A 88 -3.70 -15.79 -13.58
C PRO A 88 -3.55 -16.08 -15.08
N LYS A 89 -3.50 -17.36 -15.45
CA LYS A 89 -3.49 -17.83 -16.85
C LYS A 89 -4.91 -18.14 -17.35
N VAL A 90 -5.86 -18.16 -16.44
CA VAL A 90 -7.29 -18.45 -16.66
C VAL A 90 -8.14 -17.47 -15.85
N ASP A 91 -9.38 -17.27 -16.30
CA ASP A 91 -10.37 -16.57 -15.52
C ASP A 91 -10.90 -17.49 -14.41
N VAL A 92 -11.04 -16.96 -13.20
CA VAL A 92 -11.67 -17.69 -12.11
C VAL A 92 -12.98 -17.02 -11.75
N SER A 93 -14.05 -17.82 -11.72
CA SER A 93 -15.39 -17.37 -11.39
C SER A 93 -15.88 -18.03 -10.11
N GLY A 94 -16.97 -17.49 -9.55
CA GLY A 94 -17.55 -17.99 -8.30
C GLY A 94 -16.79 -17.51 -7.06
N CYS A 95 -16.89 -18.28 -5.98
CA CYS A 95 -16.35 -17.89 -4.66
C CYS A 95 -14.82 -17.76 -4.63
N MET A 96 -14.11 -18.36 -5.58
CA MET A 96 -12.66 -18.33 -5.69
C MET A 96 -12.17 -17.22 -6.63
N ASN A 97 -12.92 -16.14 -6.83
CA ASN A 97 -12.48 -15.07 -7.74
C ASN A 97 -11.63 -13.97 -7.06
N THR A 98 -11.21 -14.15 -5.81
CA THR A 98 -10.47 -13.17 -5.01
C THR A 98 -9.28 -13.80 -4.30
N ILE A 99 -8.26 -12.99 -3.97
CA ILE A 99 -7.08 -13.42 -3.21
C ILE A 99 -6.77 -12.43 -2.07
N LEU A 100 -6.57 -12.98 -0.87
CA LEU A 100 -6.27 -12.29 0.37
C LEU A 100 -5.23 -13.08 1.16
N ILE A 101 -4.52 -12.41 2.07
CA ILE A 101 -3.64 -13.07 3.04
C ILE A 101 -3.91 -12.47 4.42
N SER A 102 -4.86 -13.04 5.14
CA SER A 102 -5.24 -12.54 6.48
C SER A 102 -4.01 -12.36 7.36
N GLU A 103 -3.97 -11.23 8.09
CA GLU A 103 -2.87 -10.81 8.98
C GLU A 103 -1.53 -10.40 8.31
N LEU A 104 -1.31 -10.69 7.02
CA LEU A 104 -0.11 -10.27 6.30
C LEU A 104 -0.39 -9.17 5.27
N PHE A 105 -1.46 -9.33 4.51
CA PHE A 105 -1.91 -8.44 3.46
C PHE A 105 -3.44 -8.53 3.37
N ASP A 106 -4.11 -7.55 3.96
CA ASP A 106 -5.56 -7.50 4.06
C ASP A 106 -6.05 -6.19 3.43
N PRO A 107 -6.28 -6.15 2.10
CA PRO A 107 -7.11 -5.10 1.55
C PRO A 107 -8.50 -5.22 2.19
N PHE A 108 -9.21 -4.10 2.38
CA PHE A 108 -10.60 -4.19 2.81
C PHE A 108 -11.35 -5.16 1.89
N PRO A 109 -12.33 -5.95 2.39
CA PRO A 109 -12.97 -7.00 1.60
C PRO A 109 -13.52 -6.53 0.24
N ASP A 110 -13.95 -5.26 0.16
CA ASP A 110 -14.47 -4.62 -1.05
C ASP A 110 -13.36 -4.26 -2.07
N ASP A 111 -12.11 -4.22 -1.64
CA ASP A 111 -10.91 -3.91 -2.42
C ASP A 111 -10.07 -5.17 -2.74
N ALA A 112 -10.59 -6.36 -2.43
CA ALA A 112 -9.91 -7.62 -2.71
C ALA A 112 -9.64 -7.77 -4.22
N PRO A 113 -8.39 -8.04 -4.64
CA PRO A 113 -8.07 -8.15 -6.06
C PRO A 113 -8.80 -9.34 -6.69
N LEU A 114 -9.40 -9.09 -7.85
CA LEU A 114 -10.06 -10.12 -8.65
C LEU A 114 -9.05 -10.95 -9.43
N VAL A 115 -9.31 -12.26 -9.52
CA VAL A 115 -8.52 -13.23 -10.29
C VAL A 115 -9.05 -13.28 -11.73
N GLU A 116 -8.55 -12.35 -12.53
CA GLU A 116 -8.87 -12.23 -13.96
C GLU A 116 -7.67 -12.67 -14.80
N LYS A 117 -7.93 -13.36 -15.91
CA LYS A 117 -6.88 -13.84 -16.80
C LYS A 117 -6.00 -12.68 -17.26
N ASP A 118 -4.69 -12.92 -17.28
CA ASP A 118 -3.65 -11.99 -17.73
C ASP A 118 -3.56 -10.67 -16.91
N LYS A 119 -4.30 -10.57 -15.79
CA LYS A 119 -4.24 -9.44 -14.85
C LYS A 119 -3.38 -9.82 -13.65
N GLN A 120 -2.15 -9.33 -13.62
CA GLN A 120 -1.23 -9.59 -12.52
C GLN A 120 -1.73 -8.97 -11.21
N ILE A 121 -1.70 -9.75 -10.14
CA ILE A 121 -1.98 -9.31 -8.78
C ILE A 121 -0.63 -9.17 -8.07
N VAL A 122 -0.39 -8.01 -7.46
CA VAL A 122 0.85 -7.71 -6.75
C VAL A 122 0.53 -7.38 -5.30
N MET A 123 1.11 -8.14 -4.37
CA MET A 123 0.98 -7.92 -2.94
C MET A 123 2.35 -7.64 -2.32
N GLU A 124 2.49 -6.50 -1.66
CA GLU A 124 3.71 -6.12 -0.95
C GLU A 124 3.46 -6.05 0.55
N PHE A 125 4.23 -6.80 1.33
CA PHE A 125 4.07 -6.87 2.78
C PHE A 125 5.37 -7.24 3.49
N THR A 126 5.40 -7.09 4.82
CA THR A 126 6.51 -7.55 5.66
C THR A 126 5.93 -8.40 6.80
N PRO A 127 6.18 -9.72 6.83
CA PRO A 127 5.64 -10.58 7.88
C PRO A 127 6.29 -10.24 9.22
N LYS A 128 5.46 -9.93 10.22
CA LYS A 128 5.93 -9.49 11.55
C LYS A 128 5.99 -10.61 12.59
N LYS A 129 5.35 -11.75 12.32
CA LYS A 129 5.27 -12.90 13.21
C LYS A 129 5.57 -14.18 12.43
N ILE A 130 6.19 -15.14 13.11
CA ILE A 130 6.36 -16.50 12.59
C ILE A 130 5.02 -17.23 12.63
N GLY A 131 4.84 -18.21 11.75
CA GLY A 131 3.63 -19.03 11.72
C GLY A 131 3.22 -19.43 10.31
N THR A 132 2.06 -20.08 10.25
CA THR A 132 1.42 -20.49 9.00
C THR A 132 0.28 -19.55 8.69
N TYR A 133 0.30 -18.98 7.49
CA TYR A 133 -0.71 -18.09 6.95
C TYR A 133 -1.33 -18.74 5.70
N TYR A 134 -2.57 -18.41 5.42
CA TYR A 134 -3.27 -18.95 4.25
C TYR A 134 -3.51 -17.82 3.24
N LEU A 135 -3.21 -18.11 1.97
CA LEU A 135 -3.78 -17.33 0.88
C LEU A 135 -5.20 -17.82 0.69
N THR A 136 -6.20 -16.95 0.78
CA THR A 136 -7.62 -17.36 0.70
C THR A 136 -8.41 -16.45 -0.23
N CYS A 137 -9.58 -16.89 -0.67
CA CYS A 137 -10.60 -15.96 -1.16
C CYS A 137 -11.32 -15.25 0.01
N VAL A 138 -12.23 -14.31 -0.31
CA VAL A 138 -13.07 -13.61 0.70
C VAL A 138 -13.92 -14.56 1.56
N MET A 139 -14.19 -15.78 1.07
CA MET A 139 -14.93 -16.81 1.81
C MET A 139 -14.03 -17.74 2.63
N GLY A 140 -12.72 -17.51 2.66
CA GLY A 140 -11.76 -18.30 3.44
C GLY A 140 -11.34 -19.63 2.80
N VAL A 141 -11.70 -19.88 1.54
CA VAL A 141 -11.22 -21.08 0.81
C VAL A 141 -9.75 -20.87 0.43
N PRO A 142 -8.84 -21.78 0.80
CA PRO A 142 -7.41 -21.57 0.58
C PRO A 142 -7.00 -21.81 -0.88
N TRP A 143 -6.15 -20.92 -1.38
CA TRP A 143 -5.35 -21.08 -2.60
C TRP A 143 -4.02 -21.77 -2.33
N GLY A 144 -3.46 -21.51 -1.14
CA GLY A 144 -2.10 -21.91 -0.80
C GLY A 144 -1.72 -21.50 0.62
N THR A 145 -0.49 -21.83 0.98
CA THR A 145 0.06 -21.68 2.34
C THR A 145 1.35 -20.88 2.33
N ILE A 146 1.50 -19.99 3.29
CA ILE A 146 2.71 -19.22 3.56
C ILE A 146 3.26 -19.65 4.92
N GLU A 147 4.47 -20.18 4.92
CA GLU A 147 5.21 -20.54 6.13
C GLU A 147 6.25 -19.46 6.45
N VAL A 148 6.04 -18.70 7.52
CA VAL A 148 7.01 -17.69 7.98
C VAL A 148 7.92 -18.29 9.05
N LYS A 149 9.23 -18.27 8.78
CA LYS A 149 10.29 -18.83 9.64
C LYS A 149 11.30 -17.76 10.09
N GLY A 150 12.12 -18.10 11.09
CA GLY A 150 13.17 -17.24 11.69
C GLY A 150 14.53 -17.37 11.01
#